data_AF-K9DIP3-F1
#
_entry.id   AF-K9DIP3-F1
#
_cell.length_a   1.000
_cell.length_b   1.000
_cell.length_c   1.000
_cell.angle_alpha   90.00
_cell.angle_beta   90.00
_cell.angle_gamma   90.00
#
_symmetry.space_group_name_H-M   'P 1'
#
loop_
_entity.id
_entity.type
_entity.pdbx_description
1 polymer ?
#
loop_
_entity_poly.entity_id
_entity_poly.type
_entity_poly.pdbx_seq_one_letter_code
_entity_poly.pdbx_strand_id
1 'polypeptide(L)'
;MNIGGKDVVVNVKPHAGNLRKGTNHALELIPEIATSVHARLFVGLYKTFEYDLAMEGGNIRPMAKVMHDEWETNGKNKQRLAELCDPKTDWAVANPAEKADAAFELLELIENGDMGKGLFAQLLADAVANGTAELVVPNYIADAIKWSCKL
;
A
#
# COMPACT_ATOMS: atom_id res chain seq x y z
N MET A 1 -15.50 7.87 15.10
CA MET A 1 -16.83 8.49 15.33
C MET A 1 -17.36 7.88 16.61
N ASN A 2 -17.68 8.67 17.63
CA ASN A 2 -18.13 8.14 18.92
C ASN A 2 -19.65 8.00 18.89
N ILE A 3 -20.14 6.77 18.91
CA ILE A 3 -21.56 6.46 19.09
C ILE A 3 -21.64 5.59 20.34
N GLY A 4 -22.14 6.15 21.44
CA GLY A 4 -22.40 5.40 22.67
C GLY A 4 -21.14 4.97 23.46
N GLY A 5 -20.05 5.73 23.43
CA GLY A 5 -18.87 5.45 24.26
C GLY A 5 -17.96 4.33 23.72
N LYS A 6 -18.17 3.88 22.49
CA LYS A 6 -17.26 3.00 21.76
C LYS A 6 -16.65 3.75 20.58
N ASP A 7 -15.33 3.72 20.47
CA ASP A 7 -14.65 4.18 19.28
C ASP A 7 -15.00 3.26 18.12
N VAL A 8 -15.85 3.77 17.21
CA VAL A 8 -16.11 3.08 15.94
C VAL A 8 -14.89 3.32 15.05
N VAL A 9 -14.06 2.28 14.90
CA VAL A 9 -13.01 2.23 13.88
C VAL A 9 -13.71 2.14 12.52
N VAL A 10 -13.80 3.27 11.83
CA VAL A 10 -14.26 3.28 10.45
C VAL A 10 -13.08 2.85 9.60
N ASN A 11 -13.16 1.68 8.98
CA ASN A 11 -12.18 1.23 8.00
C ASN A 11 -12.32 2.06 6.73
N VAL A 12 -11.63 3.20 6.70
CA VAL A 12 -11.58 4.09 5.54
C VAL A 12 -10.69 3.45 4.48
N LYS A 13 -11.21 3.42 3.25
CA LYS A 13 -10.53 3.04 2.01
C LYS A 13 -10.29 4.31 1.18
N PRO A 14 -9.21 5.05 1.45
CA PRO A 14 -8.98 6.35 0.83
C PRO A 14 -8.63 6.21 -0.67
N HIS A 15 -9.25 7.06 -1.49
CA HIS A 15 -8.97 7.19 -2.94
C HIS A 15 -9.32 8.61 -3.38
N ALA A 16 -9.03 9.00 -4.63
CA ALA A 16 -9.21 10.37 -5.13
C ALA A 16 -10.61 11.01 -4.90
N GLY A 17 -11.67 10.21 -4.72
CA GLY A 17 -13.04 10.67 -4.40
C GLY A 17 -13.44 10.57 -2.92
N ASN A 18 -12.56 10.05 -2.06
CA ASN A 18 -12.78 9.78 -0.64
C ASN A 18 -11.45 9.95 0.13
N LEU A 19 -10.75 11.06 -0.11
CA LEU A 19 -9.60 11.44 0.69
C LEU A 19 -10.10 12.08 1.99
N ARG A 20 -9.57 11.62 3.12
CA ARG A 20 -9.80 12.24 4.43
C ARG A 20 -8.53 12.92 4.89
N LYS A 21 -8.67 14.00 5.65
CA LYS A 21 -7.53 14.66 6.29
C LYS A 21 -6.85 13.64 7.22
N GLY A 22 -5.55 13.45 7.04
CA GLY A 22 -4.75 12.62 7.94
C GLY A 22 -4.77 13.17 9.36
N THR A 23 -4.83 12.28 10.34
CA THR A 23 -4.87 12.64 11.77
C THR A 23 -3.51 12.54 12.45
N ASN A 24 -2.45 12.23 11.70
CA ASN A 24 -1.09 12.16 12.23
C ASN A 24 -0.56 13.57 12.46
N HIS A 25 -0.23 13.89 13.71
CA HIS A 25 0.31 15.20 14.11
C HIS A 25 1.61 15.55 13.40
N ALA A 26 2.39 14.55 12.95
CA ALA A 26 3.61 14.79 12.17
C ALA A 26 3.34 15.52 10.83
N LEU A 27 2.12 15.48 10.30
CA LEU A 27 1.75 16.22 9.10
C LEU A 27 1.89 17.74 9.28
N GLU A 28 1.71 18.24 10.49
CA GLU A 28 1.84 19.67 10.80
C GLU A 28 3.31 20.12 10.79
N LEU A 29 4.25 19.19 10.94
CA LEU A 29 5.69 19.45 10.95
C LEU A 29 6.28 19.55 9.53
N ILE A 30 5.53 19.19 8.48
CA ILE A 30 6.02 19.19 7.10
C ILE A 30 6.62 20.56 6.70
N PRO A 31 5.94 21.71 6.92
CA PRO A 31 6.47 23.01 6.52
C PRO A 31 7.74 23.40 7.30
N GLU A 32 7.79 23.07 8.59
CA GLU A 32 8.92 23.40 9.47
C GLU A 32 10.15 22.57 9.09
N ILE A 33 10.00 21.25 9.00
CA ILE A 33 11.09 20.33 8.61
C ILE A 33 11.59 20.65 7.20
N ALA A 34 10.72 21.12 6.30
CA ALA A 34 11.09 21.55 4.96
C ALA A 34 12.03 22.77 4.92
N THR A 35 12.28 23.46 6.03
CA THR A 35 13.31 24.51 6.12
C THR A 35 14.70 23.96 6.44
N SER A 36 14.79 22.74 6.94
CA SER A 36 16.04 22.09 7.33
C SER A 36 16.80 21.58 6.12
N VAL A 37 18.13 21.71 6.17
CA VAL A 37 19.06 21.04 5.23
C VAL A 37 19.41 19.62 5.66
N HIS A 38 19.05 19.24 6.89
CA HIS A 38 19.42 17.95 7.50
C HIS A 38 18.28 16.94 7.50
N ALA A 39 17.04 17.37 7.28
CA ALA A 39 15.87 16.51 7.35
C ALA A 39 14.81 16.90 6.33
N ARG A 40 14.01 15.92 5.92
CA ARG A 40 12.82 16.12 5.11
C ARG A 40 11.76 15.09 5.47
N LEU A 41 10.50 15.52 5.50
CA LEU A 41 9.37 14.62 5.76
C LEU A 41 8.57 14.45 4.46
N PHE A 42 8.54 13.22 3.96
CA PHE A 42 7.73 12.80 2.83
C PHE A 42 6.61 11.91 3.35
N VAL A 43 5.39 12.14 2.88
CA VAL A 43 4.19 11.49 3.43
C VAL A 43 3.43 10.77 2.32
N GLY A 44 2.98 9.56 2.64
CA GLY A 44 2.05 8.82 1.78
C GLY A 44 0.74 9.58 1.61
N LEU A 45 0.07 9.35 0.50
CA LEU A 45 -1.17 10.04 0.15
C LEU A 45 -2.38 9.42 0.84
N TYR A 46 -2.35 8.11 1.10
CA TYR A 46 -3.56 7.36 1.39
C TYR A 46 -3.63 6.85 2.83
N LYS A 47 -2.90 5.78 3.18
CA LYS A 47 -3.14 5.05 4.44
C LYS A 47 -1.86 4.49 5.07
N THR A 48 -1.22 3.55 4.41
CA THR A 48 -0.03 2.82 4.89
C THR A 48 0.85 2.48 3.69
N PHE A 49 2.10 2.08 3.93
CA PHE A 49 3.03 1.72 2.86
C PHE A 49 2.43 0.69 1.88
N GLU A 50 1.86 -0.40 2.38
CA GLU A 50 1.31 -1.47 1.54
C GLU A 50 0.10 -0.99 0.73
N TYR A 51 -0.76 -0.19 1.36
CA TYR A 51 -1.93 0.36 0.70
C TYR A 51 -1.55 1.36 -0.39
N ASP A 52 -0.66 2.30 -0.07
CA ASP A 52 -0.18 3.31 -1.01
C ASP A 52 0.55 2.65 -2.19
N LEU A 53 1.37 1.63 -1.91
CA LEU A 53 2.04 0.86 -2.96
C LEU A 53 1.04 0.14 -3.87
N ALA A 54 0.01 -0.51 -3.32
CA ALA A 54 -1.03 -1.17 -4.10
C ALA A 54 -1.86 -0.17 -4.94
N MET A 55 -2.10 1.03 -4.42
CA MET A 55 -2.82 2.10 -5.12
C MET A 55 -2.01 2.73 -6.26
N GLU A 56 -0.70 2.53 -6.32
CA GLU A 56 0.19 3.07 -7.35
C GLU A 56 0.22 2.16 -8.60
N GLY A 57 0.11 2.76 -9.80
CA GLY A 57 0.22 2.03 -11.07
C GLY A 57 -0.64 0.76 -11.16
N GLY A 58 -0.06 -0.36 -11.60
CA GLY A 58 -0.73 -1.67 -11.64
C GLY A 58 -0.38 -2.60 -10.48
N ASN A 59 0.15 -2.07 -9.36
CA ASN A 59 0.92 -2.84 -8.38
C ASN A 59 0.14 -3.91 -7.60
N ILE A 60 -1.19 -3.84 -7.54
CA ILE A 60 -2.01 -4.89 -6.90
C ILE A 60 -1.66 -6.27 -7.44
N ARG A 61 -1.52 -6.42 -8.76
CA ARG A 61 -1.25 -7.72 -9.39
C ARG A 61 0.10 -8.32 -8.95
N PRO A 62 1.25 -7.66 -9.12
CA PRO A 62 2.53 -8.21 -8.70
C PRO A 62 2.58 -8.48 -7.19
N MET A 63 2.00 -7.59 -6.37
CA MET A 63 1.93 -7.81 -4.92
C MET A 63 1.09 -9.05 -4.56
N ALA A 64 -0.11 -9.18 -5.14
CA ALA A 64 -0.98 -10.32 -4.91
C ALA A 64 -0.37 -11.63 -5.44
N LYS A 65 0.33 -11.59 -6.57
CA LYS A 65 1.01 -12.75 -7.15
C LYS A 65 2.10 -13.29 -6.22
N VAL A 66 2.96 -12.42 -5.68
CA VAL A 66 4.00 -12.80 -4.72
C VAL A 66 3.37 -13.50 -3.51
N MET A 67 2.29 -12.94 -2.99
CA MET A 67 1.58 -13.57 -1.88
C MET A 67 0.96 -14.91 -2.26
N HIS A 68 0.31 -14.99 -3.43
CA HIS A 68 -0.36 -16.19 -3.90
C HIS A 68 0.60 -17.37 -4.02
N ASP A 69 1.78 -17.15 -4.62
CA ASP A 69 2.75 -18.19 -4.92
C ASP A 69 3.32 -18.80 -3.64
N GLU A 70 3.50 -17.98 -2.59
CA GLU A 70 4.04 -18.38 -1.29
C GLU A 70 2.96 -18.71 -0.25
N TRP A 71 1.68 -18.63 -0.61
CA TRP A 71 0.59 -18.90 0.34
C TRP A 71 0.47 -20.40 0.63
N GLU A 72 0.71 -20.79 1.88
CA GLU A 72 0.81 -22.20 2.29
C GLU A 72 -0.50 -22.98 2.12
N THR A 73 -1.65 -22.34 2.41
CA THR A 73 -2.95 -23.02 2.44
C THR A 73 -3.79 -22.74 1.19
N ASN A 74 -4.37 -23.79 0.60
CA ASN A 74 -5.29 -23.67 -0.56
C ASN A 74 -6.72 -23.28 -0.14
N GLY A 75 -6.83 -22.28 0.74
CA GLY A 75 -8.10 -21.79 1.28
C GLY A 75 -8.66 -20.57 0.53
N LYS A 76 -9.67 -19.94 1.13
CA LYS A 76 -10.33 -18.73 0.60
C LYS A 76 -9.35 -17.58 0.37
N ASN A 77 -8.35 -17.42 1.22
CA ASN A 77 -7.35 -16.36 1.09
C ASN A 77 -6.51 -16.53 -0.19
N LYS A 78 -6.10 -17.75 -0.52
CA LYS A 78 -5.37 -18.03 -1.76
C LYS A 78 -6.24 -17.84 -3.00
N GLN A 79 -7.54 -18.18 -2.92
CA GLN A 79 -8.50 -17.89 -4.00
C GLN A 79 -8.64 -16.38 -4.25
N ARG A 80 -8.78 -15.58 -3.19
CA ARG A 80 -8.81 -14.11 -3.28
C ARG A 80 -7.55 -13.55 -3.92
N LEU A 81 -6.38 -14.04 -3.51
CA LEU A 81 -5.11 -13.65 -4.12
C LEU A 81 -5.06 -13.99 -5.61
N ALA A 82 -5.59 -15.16 -6.00
CA ALA A 82 -5.69 -15.56 -7.41
C ALA A 82 -6.58 -14.60 -8.23
N GLU A 83 -7.69 -14.12 -7.66
CA GLU A 83 -8.56 -13.11 -8.29
C GLU A 83 -7.84 -11.77 -8.44
N LEU A 84 -7.14 -11.32 -7.39
CA LEU A 84 -6.39 -10.06 -7.39
C LEU A 84 -5.22 -10.08 -8.39
N CYS A 85 -4.60 -11.24 -8.61
CA CYS A 85 -3.53 -11.40 -9.58
C CYS A 85 -4.00 -11.91 -10.96
N ASP A 86 -5.31 -11.97 -11.24
CA ASP A 86 -5.83 -12.45 -12.53
C ASP A 86 -5.30 -11.55 -13.68
N PRO A 87 -4.68 -12.14 -14.72
CA PRO A 87 -4.17 -11.38 -15.86
C PRO A 87 -5.23 -10.57 -16.63
N LYS A 88 -6.51 -10.89 -16.48
CA LYS A 88 -7.64 -10.19 -17.10
C LYS A 88 -7.97 -8.86 -16.43
N THR A 89 -7.55 -8.65 -15.19
CA THR A 89 -7.88 -7.43 -14.42
C THR A 89 -6.77 -6.41 -14.51
N ASP A 90 -6.95 -5.34 -15.29
CA ASP A 90 -5.97 -4.27 -15.40
C ASP A 90 -6.17 -3.20 -14.32
N TRP A 91 -5.41 -3.32 -13.23
CA TRP A 91 -5.44 -2.40 -12.09
C TRP A 91 -4.88 -1.00 -12.40
N ALA A 92 -4.14 -0.81 -13.50
CA ALA A 92 -3.63 0.49 -13.88
C ALA A 92 -4.75 1.42 -14.39
N VAL A 93 -5.80 0.85 -14.96
CA VAL A 93 -6.97 1.58 -15.51
C VAL A 93 -8.26 1.34 -14.73
N ALA A 94 -8.24 0.49 -13.69
CA ALA A 94 -9.36 0.25 -12.80
C ALA A 94 -9.82 1.56 -12.13
N ASN A 95 -11.12 1.65 -11.84
CA ASN A 95 -11.62 2.85 -11.19
C ASN A 95 -11.05 2.98 -9.75
N PRO A 96 -10.86 4.21 -9.23
CA PRO A 96 -10.18 4.39 -7.96
C PRO A 96 -10.87 3.74 -6.75
N ALA A 97 -12.19 3.56 -6.77
CA ALA A 97 -12.92 2.94 -5.67
C ALA A 97 -12.73 1.41 -5.67
N GLU A 98 -12.87 0.76 -6.82
CA GLU A 98 -12.56 -0.68 -6.97
C GLU A 98 -11.11 -0.99 -6.61
N LYS A 99 -10.18 -0.14 -7.07
CA LYS A 99 -8.77 -0.27 -6.73
C LYS A 99 -8.53 -0.12 -5.23
N ALA A 100 -9.23 0.80 -4.58
CA ALA A 100 -9.17 1.00 -3.14
C ALA A 100 -9.76 -0.17 -2.34
N ASP A 101 -10.79 -0.84 -2.87
CA ASP A 101 -11.34 -2.07 -2.31
C ASP A 101 -10.32 -3.22 -2.38
N ALA A 102 -9.71 -3.43 -3.55
CA ALA A 102 -8.68 -4.44 -3.76
C ALA A 102 -7.41 -4.18 -2.93
N ALA A 103 -6.94 -2.94 -2.88
CA ALA A 103 -5.80 -2.54 -2.05
C ALA A 103 -6.07 -2.75 -0.55
N PHE A 104 -7.32 -2.53 -0.11
CA PHE A 104 -7.72 -2.77 1.26
C PHE A 104 -7.75 -4.27 1.58
N GLU A 105 -8.31 -5.08 0.67
CA GLU A 105 -8.31 -6.53 0.81
C GLU A 105 -6.90 -7.11 0.89
N LEU A 106 -6.00 -6.63 0.02
CA LEU A 106 -4.59 -7.01 0.04
C LEU A 106 -3.93 -6.64 1.36
N LEU A 107 -4.17 -5.43 1.87
CA LEU A 107 -3.70 -4.99 3.19
C LEU A 107 -4.21 -5.91 4.30
N GLU A 108 -5.49 -6.27 4.30
CA GLU A 108 -6.06 -7.18 5.30
C GLU A 108 -5.42 -8.57 5.25
N LEU A 109 -5.12 -9.09 4.05
CA LEU A 109 -4.41 -10.35 3.89
C LEU A 109 -2.97 -10.28 4.41
N ILE A 110 -2.28 -9.15 4.24
CA ILE A 110 -0.92 -8.94 4.76
C ILE A 110 -0.94 -8.78 6.29
N GLU A 111 -1.90 -8.04 6.84
CA GLU A 111 -1.95 -7.70 8.27
C GLU A 111 -2.55 -8.81 9.14
N ASN A 112 -3.63 -9.42 8.67
CA ASN A 112 -4.43 -10.36 9.46
C ASN A 112 -4.36 -11.81 8.93
N GLY A 113 -3.70 -12.03 7.79
CA GLY A 113 -3.42 -13.36 7.29
C GLY A 113 -2.19 -14.00 7.94
N ASP A 114 -1.88 -15.22 7.53
CA ASP A 114 -0.79 -16.01 8.10
C ASP A 114 0.61 -15.54 7.65
N MET A 115 0.70 -14.67 6.63
CA MET A 115 1.98 -14.22 6.05
C MET A 115 2.67 -13.13 6.87
N GLY A 116 1.95 -12.07 7.26
CA GLY A 116 2.51 -10.92 7.98
C GLY A 116 3.35 -9.97 7.12
N LYS A 117 3.49 -8.72 7.60
CA LYS A 117 4.20 -7.62 6.90
C LYS A 117 5.66 -7.89 6.58
N GLY A 118 6.39 -8.47 7.54
CA GLY A 118 7.84 -8.69 7.41
C GLY A 118 8.18 -9.67 6.30
N LEU A 119 7.51 -10.83 6.29
CA LEU A 119 7.70 -11.85 5.26
C LEU A 119 7.23 -11.33 3.89
N PHE A 120 6.06 -10.69 3.83
CA PHE A 120 5.57 -10.07 2.59
C PHE A 120 6.59 -9.08 2.00
N ALA A 121 7.14 -8.18 2.81
CA ALA A 121 8.10 -7.19 2.36
C ALA A 121 9.38 -7.85 1.81
N GLN A 122 9.87 -8.91 2.46
CA GLN A 122 11.03 -9.67 1.99
C GLN A 122 10.76 -10.35 0.65
N LEU A 123 9.65 -11.08 0.54
CA LEU A 123 9.26 -11.78 -0.69
C LEU A 123 9.08 -10.81 -1.87
N LEU A 124 8.45 -9.65 -1.62
CA LEU A 124 8.26 -8.64 -2.63
C LEU A 124 9.60 -8.02 -3.06
N ALA A 125 10.49 -7.74 -2.12
CA ALA A 125 11.83 -7.22 -2.43
C ALA A 125 12.64 -8.22 -3.26
N ASP A 126 12.61 -9.50 -2.90
CA ASP A 126 13.29 -10.57 -3.65
C ASP A 126 12.72 -10.70 -5.06
N ALA A 127 11.38 -10.61 -5.22
CA ALA A 127 10.73 -10.67 -6.53
C ALA A 127 11.14 -9.49 -7.42
N VAL A 128 11.25 -8.28 -6.87
CA VAL A 128 11.73 -7.10 -7.60
C VAL A 128 13.22 -7.26 -7.96
N ALA A 129 14.05 -7.68 -7.02
CA ALA A 129 15.49 -7.87 -7.25
C ALA A 129 15.79 -8.94 -8.31
N ASN A 130 14.98 -10.00 -8.35
CA ASN A 130 15.09 -11.09 -9.32
C ASN A 130 14.37 -10.80 -10.65
N GLY A 131 13.70 -9.65 -10.78
CA GLY A 131 12.97 -9.25 -12.00
C GLY A 131 11.70 -10.06 -12.26
N THR A 132 11.15 -10.77 -11.27
CA THR A 132 9.89 -11.50 -11.37
C THR A 132 8.67 -10.64 -11.02
N ALA A 133 8.91 -9.46 -10.44
CA ALA A 133 7.90 -8.42 -10.22
C ALA A 133 8.44 -7.05 -10.68
N GLU A 134 7.59 -6.26 -11.33
CA GLU A 134 7.84 -4.86 -11.65
C GLU A 134 6.83 -4.01 -10.89
N LEU A 135 7.30 -2.95 -10.23
CA LEU A 135 6.48 -2.06 -9.42
C LEU A 135 6.64 -0.62 -9.90
N VAL A 136 5.54 0.11 -9.89
CA VAL A 136 5.54 1.56 -9.99
C VAL A 136 5.79 2.13 -8.59
N VAL A 137 6.84 2.94 -8.44
CA VAL A 137 7.23 3.48 -7.13
C VAL A 137 6.38 4.72 -6.79
N PRO A 138 5.71 4.77 -5.63
CA PRO A 138 5.01 5.96 -5.18
C PRO A 138 5.92 7.18 -5.08
N ASN A 139 5.44 8.34 -5.51
CA ASN A 139 6.25 9.57 -5.60
C ASN A 139 6.92 9.94 -4.27
N TYR A 140 6.23 9.81 -3.14
CA TYR A 140 6.79 10.17 -1.83
C TYR A 140 8.03 9.32 -1.46
N ILE A 141 8.10 8.08 -1.95
CA ILE A 141 9.27 7.20 -1.78
C ILE A 141 10.37 7.63 -2.74
N ALA A 142 10.04 7.83 -4.02
CA ALA A 142 11.00 8.27 -5.02
C ALA A 142 11.67 9.59 -4.63
N ASP A 143 10.89 10.56 -4.15
CA ASP A 143 11.37 11.87 -3.71
C ASP A 143 12.20 11.77 -2.43
N ALA A 144 11.82 10.90 -1.49
CA ALA A 144 12.61 10.63 -0.30
C ALA A 144 14.00 10.07 -0.64
N ILE A 145 14.08 9.12 -1.58
CA ILE A 145 15.35 8.55 -2.04
C ILE A 145 16.18 9.60 -2.75
N LYS A 146 15.60 10.35 -3.70
CA LYS A 146 16.32 11.41 -4.42
C LYS A 146 16.90 12.44 -3.46
N TRP A 147 16.10 12.90 -2.50
CA TRP A 147 16.55 13.86 -1.49
C TRP A 147 17.69 13.30 -0.62
N SER A 148 17.57 12.05 -0.18
CA SER A 148 18.60 11.39 0.64
C SER A 148 19.91 11.18 -0.12
N CYS A 149 19.83 10.82 -1.40
CA CYS A 149 20.99 10.59 -2.26
C CYS A 149 21.54 11.87 -2.90
N LYS A 150 20.86 13.02 -2.74
CA LYS A 150 21.16 14.29 -3.42
C LYS A 150 21.17 14.15 -4.96
N LEU A 151 20.28 13.30 -5.48
CA LEU A 151 20.07 13.09 -6.91
C LEU A 151 19.15 14.16 -7.51
#